data_AF-A0A8S1GUH0-F1
#
_entry.id   AF-A0A8S1GUH0-F1
#
_cell.length_a   1.000
_cell.length_b   1.000
_cell.length_c   1.000
_cell.angle_alpha   90.00
_cell.angle_beta   90.00
_cell.angle_gamma   90.00
#
_symmetry.space_group_name_H-M   'P 1'
#
loop_
_entity.id
_entity.type
_entity.pdbx_description
1 polymer ?
#
loop_
_entity_poly.entity_id
_entity_poly.type
_entity_poly.pdbx_seq_one_letter_code
_entity_poly.pdbx_strand_id
1 'polypeptide(L)'
;MHSCEPRFVLVRNPISNTKNVLIPRDRSRIQCVDVEKRLVCASLDVRKVMPGSETIHTIDVDLACDSVVTCMCLLEKSDGDHLYIGTSRGLVVVAQAATLQPISACRPYESEITSMSVMEEAPREDDRDSLRGRSTLSTASSESGLGWVRERVSETVDRFRTASSTVDPQGTALLATIGRHFRSLSHRFVSETKLADVYSIVIWRTDEWTI
;
A
#
# COMPACT_ATOMS: atom_id res chain seq x y z
N MET A 1 -3.52 17.70 28.54
CA MET A 1 -3.72 17.86 27.08
C MET A 1 -2.34 17.96 26.43
N HIS A 2 -1.78 16.84 25.95
CA HIS A 2 -0.54 16.88 25.19
C HIS A 2 -0.87 17.24 23.74
N SER A 3 -0.36 18.39 23.30
CA SER A 3 -0.36 18.79 21.90
C SER A 3 0.57 17.84 21.14
N CYS A 4 0.01 16.82 20.48
CA CYS A 4 0.72 16.13 19.40
C CYS A 4 0.89 17.15 18.27
N GLU A 5 2.08 17.72 18.14
CA GLU A 5 2.46 18.38 16.89
C GLU A 5 2.40 17.33 15.78
N PRO A 6 1.73 17.62 14.65
CA PRO A 6 1.63 16.65 13.59
C PRO A 6 3.03 16.40 13.01
N ARG A 7 3.42 15.13 12.92
CA ARG A 7 4.66 14.72 12.24
C ARG A 7 4.39 14.74 10.73
N PHE A 8 4.38 15.93 10.17
CA PHE A 8 4.13 16.12 8.75
C PHE A 8 5.37 15.74 7.95
N VAL A 9 5.25 14.65 7.19
CA VAL A 9 6.25 14.27 6.18
C VAL A 9 5.91 15.00 4.90
N LEU A 10 6.86 15.80 4.41
CA LEU A 10 6.78 16.39 3.08
C LEU A 10 7.03 15.28 2.08
N VAL A 11 5.95 14.74 1.52
CA VAL A 11 6.03 13.66 0.55
C VAL A 11 6.23 14.27 -0.83
N ARG A 12 7.37 13.97 -1.44
CA ARG A 12 7.64 14.27 -2.85
C ARG A 12 7.22 13.08 -3.69
N ASN A 13 6.63 13.36 -4.85
CA ASN A 13 6.48 12.40 -5.93
C ASN A 13 7.69 12.57 -6.88
N PRO A 14 8.69 11.68 -6.86
CA PRO A 14 9.89 11.79 -7.68
C PRO A 14 9.71 11.26 -9.11
N ILE A 15 8.63 10.54 -9.41
CA ILE A 15 8.41 9.88 -10.72
C ILE A 15 7.51 10.72 -11.63
N SER A 16 6.55 11.46 -11.08
CA SER A 16 5.78 12.40 -11.89
C SER A 16 6.67 13.57 -12.30
N ASN A 17 6.71 13.90 -13.59
CA ASN A 17 7.41 15.06 -14.15
C ASN A 17 6.88 16.43 -13.59
N THR A 18 5.93 16.37 -12.66
CA THR A 18 5.38 17.50 -11.90
C THR A 18 5.95 17.47 -10.48
N LYS A 19 6.59 18.57 -10.06
CA LYS A 19 7.05 18.77 -8.66
C LYS A 19 5.84 19.02 -7.74
N ASN A 20 4.97 18.03 -7.62
CA ASN A 20 3.83 18.07 -6.72
C ASN A 20 4.28 17.69 -5.31
N VAL A 21 3.82 18.46 -4.34
CA VAL A 21 4.06 18.21 -2.93
C VAL A 21 2.73 18.03 -2.23
N LEU A 22 2.66 17.01 -1.38
CA LEU A 22 1.53 16.77 -0.50
C LEU A 22 1.75 17.46 0.84
N ILE A 23 0.85 18.39 1.16
CA ILE A 23 0.97 19.23 2.35
C ILE A 23 -0.33 19.12 3.16
N PRO A 24 -0.24 18.79 4.45
CA PRO A 24 -1.34 18.96 5.38
C PRO A 24 -1.51 20.45 5.68
N ARG A 25 -2.66 21.02 5.33
CA ARG A 25 -2.94 22.46 5.45
C ARG A 25 -3.54 22.83 6.80
N ASP A 26 -4.48 22.01 7.23
CA ASP A 26 -5.10 22.10 8.56
C ASP A 26 -5.04 20.71 9.20
N ARG A 27 -5.65 20.55 10.37
CA ARG A 27 -5.57 19.28 11.09
C ARG A 27 -6.24 18.12 10.34
N SER A 28 -7.17 18.35 9.42
CA SER A 28 -7.92 17.27 8.74
C SER A 28 -7.76 17.26 7.21
N ARG A 29 -7.10 18.27 6.64
CA ARG A 29 -7.03 18.47 5.19
C ARG A 29 -5.63 18.34 4.64
N ILE A 30 -5.53 17.57 3.57
CA ILE A 30 -4.34 17.39 2.75
C ILE A 30 -4.55 18.13 1.42
N GLN A 31 -3.49 18.72 0.90
CA GLN A 31 -3.47 19.40 -0.39
C GLN A 31 -2.31 18.90 -1.24
N CYS A 32 -2.56 18.73 -2.54
CA CYS A 32 -1.55 18.53 -3.55
C CYS A 32 -1.25 19.88 -4.19
N VAL A 33 0.01 20.32 -4.12
CA VAL A 33 0.43 21.63 -4.61
C VAL A 33 1.46 21.44 -5.72
N ASP A 34 1.18 21.98 -6.90
CA ASP A 34 2.18 22.15 -7.96
C ASP A 34 3.11 23.30 -7.55
N VAL A 35 4.34 22.95 -7.18
CA VAL A 35 5.32 23.92 -6.64
C VAL A 35 5.74 24.95 -7.69
N GLU A 36 5.78 24.56 -8.96
CA GLU A 36 6.23 25.44 -10.04
C GLU A 36 5.16 26.49 -10.36
N LYS A 37 3.90 26.05 -10.47
CA LYS A 37 2.77 26.95 -10.71
C LYS A 37 2.30 27.67 -9.44
N ARG A 38 2.71 27.19 -8.27
CA ARG A 38 2.25 27.63 -6.93
C ARG A 38 0.72 27.55 -6.79
N LEU A 39 0.14 26.47 -7.33
CA LEU A 39 -1.30 26.25 -7.33
C LEU A 39 -1.64 24.97 -6.57
N VAL A 40 -2.78 25.00 -5.88
CA VAL A 40 -3.38 23.80 -5.30
C VAL A 40 -4.06 23.03 -6.44
N CYS A 41 -3.58 21.83 -6.72
CA CYS A 41 -4.11 20.94 -7.74
C CYS A 41 -5.27 20.09 -7.23
N ALA A 42 -5.18 19.64 -5.98
CA ALA A 42 -6.20 18.79 -5.36
C ALA A 42 -6.25 18.97 -3.85
N SER A 43 -7.34 18.55 -3.21
CA SER A 43 -7.48 18.56 -1.76
C SER A 43 -8.40 17.46 -1.25
N LEU A 44 -8.04 16.86 -0.11
CA LEU A 44 -8.81 15.84 0.60
C LEU A 44 -9.02 16.26 2.05
N ASP A 45 -10.27 16.23 2.52
CA ASP A 45 -10.64 16.44 3.93
C ASP A 45 -11.05 15.09 4.52
N VAL A 46 -10.24 14.53 5.43
CA VAL A 46 -10.43 13.16 5.93
C VAL A 46 -11.75 12.97 6.68
N ARG A 47 -12.35 14.04 7.18
CA ARG A 47 -13.67 14.02 7.84
C ARG A 47 -14.82 13.71 6.90
N LYS A 48 -14.60 13.87 5.59
CA LYS A 48 -15.58 13.56 4.54
C LYS A 48 -15.45 12.12 4.04
N VAL A 49 -14.42 11.39 4.49
CA VAL A 49 -14.18 10.00 4.10
C VAL A 49 -14.86 9.09 5.10
N MET A 50 -15.80 8.29 4.63
CA MET A 50 -16.50 7.31 5.46
C MET A 50 -15.82 5.95 5.34
N PRO A 51 -15.55 5.24 6.46
CA PRO A 51 -15.00 3.90 6.42
C PRO A 51 -15.99 2.90 5.82
N GLY A 52 -15.55 2.13 4.81
CA GLY A 52 -16.36 1.05 4.24
C GLY A 52 -16.61 -0.11 5.20
N SER A 53 -15.84 -0.19 6.31
CA SER A 53 -16.00 -1.19 7.36
C SER A 53 -17.16 -0.92 8.33
N GLU A 54 -17.90 0.17 8.17
CA GLU A 54 -19.03 0.56 9.05
C GLU A 54 -20.36 0.46 8.32
N THR A 55 -21.39 -0.02 9.02
CA THR A 55 -22.78 0.07 8.56
C THR A 55 -23.38 1.39 9.02
N ILE A 56 -24.51 1.80 8.43
CA ILE A 56 -25.24 3.04 8.82
C ILE A 56 -25.52 3.09 10.34
N HIS A 57 -25.68 1.95 11.00
CA HIS A 57 -25.94 1.88 12.44
C HIS A 57 -24.68 1.94 13.32
N THR A 58 -23.51 1.73 12.73
CA THR A 58 -22.22 1.78 13.45
C THR A 58 -21.36 2.95 12.98
N ILE A 59 -21.87 3.76 12.06
CA ILE A 59 -21.21 4.97 11.60
C ILE A 59 -21.39 6.04 12.67
N ASP A 60 -20.27 6.51 13.19
CA ASP A 60 -20.27 7.59 14.17
C ASP A 60 -19.83 8.87 13.46
N VAL A 61 -20.83 9.63 13.04
CA VAL A 61 -20.66 10.88 12.29
C VAL A 61 -19.97 11.94 13.16
N ASP A 62 -20.26 11.95 14.47
CA ASP A 62 -19.65 12.87 15.42
C ASP A 62 -18.15 12.56 15.59
N LEU A 63 -17.78 11.28 15.63
CA LEU A 63 -16.38 10.85 15.58
C LEU A 63 -15.69 11.30 14.28
N ALA A 64 -16.39 11.30 13.13
CA ALA A 64 -15.81 11.73 11.86
C ALA A 64 -15.54 13.25 11.83
N CYS A 65 -16.39 14.08 12.45
CA CYS A 65 -16.27 15.54 12.46
C CYS A 65 -14.99 16.06 13.13
N ASP A 66 -14.47 15.35 14.13
CA ASP A 66 -13.27 15.71 14.88
C ASP A 66 -12.01 14.95 14.43
N SER A 67 -12.10 14.22 13.33
CA SER A 67 -10.98 13.44 12.80
C SER A 67 -9.87 14.35 12.27
N VAL A 68 -8.64 14.10 12.73
CA VAL A 68 -7.44 14.81 12.29
C VAL A 68 -6.41 13.85 11.73
N VAL A 69 -5.63 14.29 10.75
CA VAL A 69 -4.49 13.57 10.18
C VAL A 69 -3.35 13.52 11.20
N THR A 70 -2.86 12.32 11.47
CA THR A 70 -1.79 12.09 12.46
C THR A 70 -0.50 11.61 11.81
N CYS A 71 -0.61 10.84 10.71
CA CYS A 71 0.53 10.34 9.95
C CYS A 71 0.12 10.08 8.48
N MET A 72 1.12 10.08 7.59
CA MET A 72 0.94 9.77 6.17
C MET A 72 2.16 9.05 5.64
N CYS A 73 1.99 8.18 4.65
CA CYS A 73 3.08 7.58 3.88
C CYS A 73 2.70 7.41 2.42
N LEU A 74 3.69 7.51 1.53
CA LEU A 74 3.53 7.33 0.09
C LEU A 74 4.08 5.98 -0.31
N LEU A 75 3.36 5.30 -1.20
CA LEU A 75 3.87 4.18 -1.98
C LEU A 75 3.83 4.57 -3.44
N GLU A 76 5.00 4.57 -4.07
CA GLU A 76 5.14 4.81 -5.50
C GLU A 76 4.80 3.53 -6.27
N LYS A 77 3.98 3.64 -7.30
CA LYS A 77 3.53 2.48 -8.09
C LYS A 77 3.49 2.84 -9.58
N SER A 78 3.67 1.84 -10.43
CA SER A 78 3.61 2.04 -11.89
C SER A 78 2.19 2.39 -12.38
N ASP A 79 1.16 1.94 -11.66
CA ASP A 79 -0.26 2.20 -11.91
C ASP A 79 -0.79 3.48 -11.23
N GLY A 80 0.08 4.20 -10.53
CA GLY A 80 -0.23 5.46 -9.88
C GLY A 80 0.01 5.41 -8.37
N ASP A 81 0.68 6.45 -7.86
CA ASP A 81 1.11 6.47 -6.47
C ASP A 81 -0.06 6.55 -5.49
N HIS A 82 0.09 5.82 -4.39
CA HIS A 82 -0.88 5.75 -3.31
C HIS A 82 -0.41 6.54 -2.10
N LEU A 83 -1.28 7.40 -1.59
CA LEU A 83 -1.13 8.08 -0.33
C LEU A 83 -1.96 7.36 0.73
N TYR A 84 -1.29 6.85 1.75
CA TYR A 84 -1.92 6.30 2.94
C TYR A 84 -1.94 7.35 4.05
N ILE A 85 -3.08 7.47 4.72
CA ILE A 85 -3.34 8.52 5.71
C ILE A 85 -3.91 7.85 6.96
N GLY A 86 -3.28 8.11 8.10
CA GLY A 86 -3.77 7.72 9.42
C GLY A 86 -4.37 8.90 10.16
N THR A 87 -5.36 8.62 11.01
CA THR A 87 -6.09 9.67 11.75
C THR A 87 -6.14 9.45 13.26
N SER A 88 -6.54 10.49 14.00
CA SER A 88 -6.79 10.46 15.45
C SER A 88 -7.94 9.56 15.88
N ARG A 89 -8.77 9.11 14.94
CA ARG A 89 -9.96 8.28 15.18
C ARG A 89 -9.80 6.86 14.64
N GLY A 90 -8.57 6.46 14.35
CA GLY A 90 -8.26 5.09 13.94
C GLY A 90 -8.64 4.75 12.51
N LEU A 91 -9.01 5.76 11.71
CA LEU A 91 -9.30 5.61 10.28
C LEU A 91 -7.99 5.57 9.49
N VAL A 92 -7.84 4.54 8.66
CA VAL A 92 -6.87 4.46 7.57
C VAL A 92 -7.60 4.85 6.29
N VAL A 93 -7.06 5.82 5.55
CA VAL A 93 -7.55 6.22 4.22
C VAL A 93 -6.46 5.94 3.20
N VAL A 94 -6.85 5.33 2.09
CA VAL A 94 -6.01 5.16 0.90
C VAL A 94 -6.56 6.10 -0.17
N ALA A 95 -5.71 6.93 -0.75
CA ALA A 95 -6.08 7.86 -1.81
C ALA A 95 -5.04 7.83 -2.93
N GLN A 96 -5.46 8.12 -4.16
CA GLN A 96 -4.53 8.35 -5.25
C GLN A 96 -3.77 9.67 -5.00
N ALA A 97 -2.44 9.64 -5.00
CA ALA A 97 -1.62 10.75 -4.52
C ALA A 97 -1.77 12.02 -5.37
N ALA A 98 -1.86 11.87 -6.70
CA ALA A 98 -1.93 13.02 -7.62
C ALA A 98 -3.28 13.78 -7.53
N THR A 99 -4.38 13.03 -7.43
CA THR A 99 -5.75 13.57 -7.47
C THR A 99 -6.36 13.75 -6.08
N LEU A 100 -5.73 13.17 -5.04
CA LEU A 100 -6.26 13.04 -3.69
C LEU A 100 -7.67 12.42 -3.63
N GLN A 101 -8.03 11.62 -4.65
CA GLN A 101 -9.28 10.88 -4.68
C GLN A 101 -9.19 9.68 -3.73
N PRO A 102 -10.08 9.55 -2.73
CA PRO A 102 -10.14 8.36 -1.89
C PRO A 102 -10.44 7.11 -2.71
N ILE A 103 -9.66 6.07 -2.49
CA ILE A 103 -9.83 4.73 -3.07
C ILE A 103 -10.58 3.85 -2.07
N SER A 104 -10.15 3.87 -0.81
CA SER A 104 -10.74 3.05 0.25
C SER A 104 -10.44 3.63 1.63
N ALA A 105 -11.26 3.26 2.61
CA ALA A 105 -11.04 3.62 3.99
C ALA A 105 -11.61 2.56 4.94
N CYS A 106 -10.90 2.30 6.04
CA CYS A 106 -11.37 1.39 7.08
C CYS A 106 -10.91 1.88 8.47
N ARG A 107 -11.58 1.40 9.52
CA ARG A 107 -11.27 1.77 10.91
C ARG A 107 -10.74 0.59 11.73
N PRO A 108 -9.44 0.25 11.61
CA PRO A 108 -8.81 -0.82 12.37
C PRO A 108 -8.58 -0.51 13.86
N TYR A 109 -8.62 0.76 14.26
CA TYR A 109 -8.37 1.17 15.64
C TYR A 109 -9.55 1.98 16.19
N GLU A 110 -9.84 1.86 17.48
CA GLU A 110 -10.85 2.71 18.14
C GLU A 110 -10.31 4.12 18.43
N SER A 111 -9.00 4.28 18.39
CA SER A 111 -8.31 5.52 18.72
C SER A 111 -7.16 5.79 17.73
N GLU A 112 -6.29 6.74 18.06
CA GLU A 112 -5.28 7.32 17.20
C GLU A 112 -4.35 6.30 16.54
N ILE A 113 -4.13 6.47 15.22
CA ILE A 113 -3.00 5.89 14.50
C ILE A 113 -1.80 6.78 14.73
N THR A 114 -0.76 6.22 15.34
CA THR A 114 0.42 6.97 15.77
C THR A 114 1.57 6.94 14.78
N SER A 115 1.65 5.90 13.95
CA SER A 115 2.68 5.77 12.94
C SER A 115 2.25 4.83 11.82
N MET A 116 2.77 5.08 10.63
CA MET A 116 2.59 4.24 9.46
C MET A 116 3.91 4.15 8.70
N SER A 117 4.20 2.99 8.11
CA SER A 117 5.37 2.80 7.27
C SER A 117 5.03 1.85 6.14
N VAL A 118 5.52 2.17 4.94
CA VAL A 118 5.55 1.21 3.84
C VAL A 118 6.84 0.42 3.96
N MET A 119 6.78 -0.87 3.65
CA MET A 119 7.89 -1.81 3.68
C MET A 119 7.87 -2.58 2.36
N GLU A 120 8.98 -2.63 1.64
CA GLU A 120 9.08 -3.44 0.44
C GLU A 120 9.47 -4.87 0.83
N GLU A 121 8.73 -5.87 0.32
CA GLU A 121 9.13 -7.26 0.49
C GLU A 121 10.42 -7.49 -0.31
N ALA A 122 11.45 -8.02 0.36
CA ALA A 122 12.71 -8.32 -0.31
C ALA A 122 12.47 -9.31 -1.46
N PRO A 123 13.15 -9.16 -2.61
CA PRO A 123 13.05 -10.13 -3.69
C PRO A 123 13.38 -11.53 -3.15
N ARG A 124 12.46 -12.48 -3.33
CA ARG A 124 12.71 -13.88 -2.98
C ARG A 124 13.90 -14.34 -3.80
N GLU A 125 14.82 -15.08 -3.17
CA GLU A 125 16.11 -15.42 -3.78
C GLU A 125 15.98 -16.27 -5.06
N ASP A 126 14.81 -16.89 -5.28
CA ASP A 126 14.48 -17.68 -6.47
C ASP A 126 14.51 -16.87 -7.78
N ASP A 127 14.36 -15.54 -7.75
CA ASP A 127 14.46 -14.69 -8.94
C ASP A 127 15.90 -14.29 -9.31
N ARG A 128 16.90 -14.63 -8.48
CA ARG A 128 18.32 -14.38 -8.83
C ARG A 128 18.87 -15.38 -9.85
N ASP A 129 18.29 -16.56 -9.94
CA ASP A 129 18.76 -17.63 -10.84
C ASP A 129 18.23 -17.51 -12.27
N SER A 130 17.14 -16.75 -12.49
CA SER A 130 16.59 -16.51 -13.83
C SER A 130 17.39 -15.48 -14.65
N LEU A 131 18.23 -14.65 -13.99
CA LEU A 131 19.11 -13.66 -14.64
C LEU A 131 20.56 -14.10 -14.81
N ARG A 132 20.98 -15.22 -14.20
CA ARG A 132 22.34 -15.80 -14.36
C ARG A 132 22.45 -16.87 -15.44
N GLY A 133 21.36 -17.23 -16.12
CA GLY A 133 21.33 -18.28 -17.16
C GLY A 133 21.67 -17.84 -18.58
N ARG A 134 22.18 -16.61 -18.82
CA ARG A 134 22.49 -16.11 -20.18
C ARG A 134 23.97 -15.73 -20.37
N SER A 135 24.87 -16.47 -19.74
CA SER A 135 26.28 -16.48 -20.14
C SER A 135 26.51 -17.57 -21.19
N THR A 136 26.99 -17.13 -22.35
CA THR A 136 27.47 -17.92 -23.49
C THR A 136 28.34 -19.11 -23.04
N LEU A 137 27.83 -20.33 -23.17
CA LEU A 137 28.66 -21.54 -23.10
C LEU A 137 29.05 -21.93 -24.52
N SER A 138 30.29 -21.62 -24.84
CA SER A 138 31.02 -22.07 -26.01
C SER A 138 30.95 -23.59 -26.13
N THR A 139 30.61 -24.05 -27.33
CA THR A 139 30.82 -25.41 -27.80
C THR A 139 32.28 -25.83 -27.61
N ALA A 140 32.49 -26.90 -26.84
CA ALA A 140 33.65 -27.77 -26.97
C ALA A 140 33.14 -29.22 -26.93
N SER A 141 33.42 -29.92 -28.01
CA SER A 141 33.10 -31.33 -28.26
C SER A 141 33.82 -32.25 -27.30
N SER A 142 33.17 -33.33 -26.87
CA SER A 142 33.68 -34.68 -27.10
C SER A 142 32.61 -35.75 -26.84
N GLU A 143 32.77 -36.82 -27.59
CA GLU A 143 31.94 -38.01 -27.76
C GLU A 143 31.39 -38.69 -26.49
N SER A 144 30.13 -39.17 -26.56
CA SER A 144 29.82 -40.62 -26.47
C SER A 144 28.33 -40.89 -26.20
N GLY A 145 27.72 -41.69 -27.07
CA GLY A 145 26.73 -42.70 -26.69
C GLY A 145 25.27 -42.27 -26.44
N LEU A 146 24.37 -42.86 -27.24
CA LEU A 146 22.92 -42.99 -27.00
C LEU A 146 22.04 -41.80 -27.43
N GLY A 147 22.17 -41.42 -28.70
CA GLY A 147 21.06 -40.84 -29.45
C GLY A 147 19.98 -41.90 -29.72
N TRP A 148 18.71 -41.47 -29.66
CA TRP A 148 17.48 -42.16 -30.12
C TRP A 148 16.46 -42.61 -29.06
N VAL A 149 16.54 -42.11 -27.82
CA VAL A 149 15.40 -42.19 -26.88
C VAL A 149 15.28 -40.91 -26.06
N ARG A 150 15.01 -39.77 -26.71
CA ARG A 150 14.39 -38.61 -26.03
C ARG A 150 13.70 -37.60 -26.95
N GLU A 151 13.55 -37.95 -28.22
CA GLU A 151 12.87 -37.12 -29.21
C GLU A 151 11.47 -37.71 -29.42
N ARG A 152 10.52 -37.29 -28.57
CA ARG A 152 9.04 -37.32 -28.77
C ARG A 152 8.20 -36.98 -27.53
N VAL A 153 8.71 -36.20 -26.57
CA VAL A 153 7.84 -35.56 -25.56
C VAL A 153 8.37 -34.18 -25.21
N SER A 154 8.31 -33.22 -26.15
CA SER A 154 8.52 -31.80 -25.84
C SER A 154 7.75 -30.84 -26.75
N GLU A 155 7.29 -31.26 -27.93
CA GLU A 155 6.62 -30.33 -28.86
C GLU A 155 5.13 -30.05 -28.58
N THR A 156 4.62 -30.32 -27.37
CA THR A 156 3.26 -29.91 -26.97
C THR A 156 3.22 -29.01 -25.73
N VAL A 157 4.38 -28.69 -25.14
CA VAL A 157 4.46 -27.82 -23.95
C VAL A 157 4.94 -26.39 -24.28
N ASP A 158 5.39 -26.14 -25.51
CA ASP A 158 5.87 -24.80 -25.93
C ASP A 158 4.79 -23.92 -26.60
N ARG A 159 3.58 -24.44 -26.86
CA ARG A 159 2.48 -23.66 -27.46
C ARG A 159 1.57 -22.95 -26.44
N PHE A 160 1.84 -23.06 -25.15
CA PHE A 160 1.17 -22.26 -24.11
C PHE A 160 2.03 -21.09 -23.59
N ARG A 161 3.16 -20.79 -24.24
CA ARG A 161 3.88 -19.52 -24.10
C ARG A 161 3.36 -18.51 -25.11
N THR A 162 2.29 -17.76 -24.79
CA THR A 162 2.10 -16.35 -25.20
C THR A 162 0.76 -15.79 -24.70
N ALA A 163 0.63 -15.61 -23.38
CA ALA A 163 -0.26 -14.62 -22.78
C ALA A 163 -0.01 -14.53 -21.26
N SER A 164 1.24 -14.29 -20.84
CA SER A 164 1.42 -13.57 -19.59
C SER A 164 1.98 -12.21 -19.99
N SER A 165 1.17 -11.17 -19.76
CA SER A 165 1.66 -9.81 -19.66
C SER A 165 3.01 -9.81 -18.93
N THR A 166 3.94 -8.98 -19.40
CA THR A 166 5.13 -8.62 -18.64
C THR A 166 4.66 -8.02 -17.32
N VAL A 167 4.48 -8.86 -16.30
CA VAL A 167 4.29 -8.44 -14.92
C VAL A 167 5.68 -7.98 -14.51
N ASP A 168 5.88 -6.65 -14.49
CA ASP A 168 7.01 -6.10 -13.76
C ASP A 168 6.99 -6.73 -12.36
N PRO A 169 8.10 -7.31 -11.88
CA PRO A 169 8.17 -7.86 -10.54
C PRO A 169 8.26 -6.67 -9.56
N GLN A 170 7.19 -5.91 -9.42
CA GLN A 170 7.03 -5.02 -8.29
C GLN A 170 6.87 -5.93 -7.07
N GLY A 171 7.88 -5.94 -6.21
CA GLY A 171 7.82 -6.65 -4.94
C GLY A 171 6.55 -6.26 -4.18
N THR A 172 5.93 -7.21 -3.50
CA THR A 172 4.74 -6.95 -2.69
C THR A 172 5.10 -5.90 -1.63
N ALA A 173 4.59 -4.68 -1.75
CA ALA A 173 4.75 -3.73 -0.66
C ALA A 173 3.76 -4.07 0.45
N LEU A 174 4.19 -3.93 1.69
CA LEU A 174 3.37 -4.04 2.89
C LEU A 174 3.23 -2.67 3.53
N LEU A 175 2.05 -2.40 4.08
CA LEU A 175 1.82 -1.24 4.93
C LEU A 175 1.76 -1.72 6.38
N ALA A 176 2.62 -1.19 7.24
CA ALA A 176 2.51 -1.35 8.68
C ALA A 176 1.82 -0.12 9.27
N THR A 177 0.79 -0.34 10.08
CA THR A 177 0.11 0.69 10.86
C THR A 177 0.27 0.39 12.34
N ILE A 178 0.47 1.43 13.17
CA ILE A 178 0.54 1.32 14.63
C ILE A 178 -0.48 2.26 15.23
N GLY A 179 -1.46 1.72 15.95
CA GLY A 179 -2.55 2.49 16.55
C GLY A 179 -2.98 1.97 17.90
N ARG A 180 -3.82 2.75 18.58
CA ARG A 180 -4.32 2.42 19.92
C ARG A 180 -5.66 1.70 19.88
N HIS A 181 -5.82 0.69 20.74
CA HIS A 181 -7.05 -0.09 20.90
C HIS A 181 -7.53 -0.68 19.57
N PHE A 182 -6.94 -1.81 19.17
CA PHE A 182 -7.38 -2.50 17.96
C PHE A 182 -8.87 -2.81 18.01
N ARG A 183 -9.59 -2.37 16.97
CA ARG A 183 -11.03 -2.55 16.84
C ARG A 183 -11.32 -3.88 16.15
N SER A 184 -11.41 -4.94 16.94
CA SER A 184 -11.83 -6.24 16.40
C SER A 184 -13.32 -6.21 16.07
N LEU A 185 -13.69 -6.61 14.84
CA LEU A 185 -15.08 -6.87 14.48
C LEU A 185 -15.57 -8.26 14.90
N SER A 186 -14.66 -9.13 15.40
CA SER A 186 -15.02 -10.48 15.82
C SER A 186 -15.98 -10.52 17.00
N HIS A 187 -16.07 -9.45 17.81
CA HIS A 187 -17.05 -9.34 18.90
C HIS A 187 -18.50 -9.53 18.44
N ARG A 188 -18.77 -9.32 17.15
CA ARG A 188 -20.09 -9.59 16.54
C ARG A 188 -20.43 -11.07 16.46
N PHE A 189 -19.43 -11.94 16.56
CA PHE A 189 -19.55 -13.38 16.35
C PHE A 189 -19.09 -14.20 17.55
N VAL A 190 -18.17 -13.66 18.36
CA VAL A 190 -17.60 -14.34 19.54
C VAL A 190 -17.56 -13.40 20.73
N SER A 191 -17.63 -13.96 21.95
CA SER A 191 -17.47 -13.20 23.18
C SER A 191 -16.13 -12.46 23.19
N GLU A 192 -16.19 -11.17 23.48
CA GLU A 192 -15.02 -10.29 23.42
C GLU A 192 -14.04 -10.64 24.54
N THR A 193 -12.81 -10.99 24.17
CA THR A 193 -11.67 -10.96 25.09
C THR A 193 -10.94 -9.66 24.83
N LYS A 194 -11.15 -8.66 25.69
CA LYS A 194 -10.44 -7.38 25.57
C LYS A 194 -8.95 -7.65 25.77
N LEU A 195 -8.18 -7.57 24.69
CA LEU A 195 -6.73 -7.43 24.80
C LEU A 195 -6.48 -6.10 25.52
N ALA A 196 -5.71 -6.15 26.61
CA ALA A 196 -5.32 -4.97 27.37
C ALA A 196 -4.27 -4.10 26.63
N ASP A 197 -4.26 -4.18 25.30
CA ASP A 197 -3.22 -3.62 24.46
C ASP A 197 -3.49 -2.14 24.21
N VAL A 198 -2.64 -1.32 24.81
CA VAL A 198 -2.62 0.13 24.57
C VAL A 198 -2.25 0.42 23.11
N TYR A 199 -1.45 -0.44 22.48
CA TYR A 199 -1.02 -0.33 21.10
C TYR A 199 -1.09 -1.66 20.37
N SER A 200 -1.47 -1.63 19.10
CA SER A 200 -1.48 -2.79 18.22
C SER A 200 -0.87 -2.43 16.86
N ILE A 201 -0.34 -3.44 16.19
CA ILE A 201 0.23 -3.32 14.86
C ILE A 201 -0.64 -4.10 13.89
N VAL A 202 -1.04 -3.49 12.79
CA VAL A 202 -1.73 -4.17 11.69
C VAL A 202 -0.89 -4.04 10.42
N ILE A 203 -0.65 -5.17 9.78
CA ILE A 203 0.10 -5.30 8.53
C ILE A 203 -0.91 -5.53 7.41
N TRP A 204 -0.82 -4.72 6.36
CA TRP A 204 -1.70 -4.76 5.20
C TRP A 204 -0.90 -5.10 3.96
N ARG A 205 -1.49 -5.94 3.13
CA ARG A 205 -1.08 -6.09 1.75
C ARG A 205 -1.52 -4.88 0.96
N THR A 206 -0.61 -4.27 0.18
CA THR A 206 -0.91 -3.03 -0.55
C THR A 206 -1.62 -3.27 -1.88
N ASP A 207 -1.51 -4.48 -2.43
CA ASP A 207 -2.15 -4.94 -3.66
C ASP A 207 -3.66 -5.23 -3.50
N GLU A 208 -4.17 -5.33 -2.28
CA GLU A 208 -5.59 -5.59 -2.00
C GLU A 208 -6.46 -4.31 -2.00
N TRP A 209 -5.85 -3.13 -2.19
CA TRP A 209 -6.55 -1.84 -2.13
C TRP A 209 -6.88 -1.23 -3.49
N THR A 210 -6.37 -1.82 -4.57
CA THR A 210 -6.69 -1.45 -5.96
C THR A 210 -7.87 -2.29 -6.45
N ILE A 211 -8.95 -1.63 -6.90
CA ILE A 211 -10.06 -2.26 -7.62
C ILE A 211 -9.85 -2.03 -9.12
#